data_AF-A0A811RHM2-F1
#
_entry.id   AF-A0A811RHM2-F1
#
_cell.length_a   1.000
_cell.length_b   1.000
_cell.length_c   1.000
_cell.angle_alpha   90.00
_cell.angle_beta   90.00
_cell.angle_gamma   90.00
#
_symmetry.space_group_name_H-M   'P 1'
#
loop_
_entity.id
_entity.type
_entity.pdbx_description
1 polymer ?
#
loop_
_entity_poly.entity_id
_entity_poly.type
_entity_poly.pdbx_seq_one_letter_code
_entity_poly.pdbx_strand_id
1 'polypeptide(L)'
;MADAVGIITKIIEAALKIKRAADTVKQNEDTCKQIISRAEILCDTLSQHQDNRELMNNSAIRKALEALDETLGEALQLVIDCQEETNVVCLYFKSGDLSERLKKGGAAYIQEEHGRNVDHHGLPFK
;
A
#
# COMPACT_ATOMS: atom_id res chain seq x y z
N MET A 1 -1.18 -13.85 -17.80
CA MET A 1 -1.75 -12.73 -17.03
C MET A 1 -2.93 -13.27 -16.24
N ALA A 2 -3.01 -12.98 -14.95
CA ALA A 2 -4.19 -13.35 -14.16
C ALA A 2 -5.40 -12.50 -14.58
N ASP A 3 -6.60 -13.09 -14.58
CA ASP A 3 -7.84 -12.36 -14.70
C ASP A 3 -8.17 -11.65 -13.36
N ALA A 4 -9.10 -10.70 -13.40
CA ALA A 4 -9.43 -9.86 -12.24
C ALA A 4 -9.91 -10.68 -11.02
N VAL A 5 -10.65 -11.76 -11.25
CA VAL A 5 -11.16 -12.64 -10.19
C VAL A 5 -10.00 -13.40 -9.53
N GLY A 6 -9.04 -13.85 -10.34
CA GLY A 6 -7.80 -14.42 -9.84
C GLY A 6 -6.99 -13.44 -8.98
N ILE A 7 -6.95 -12.16 -9.34
CA ILE A 7 -6.25 -11.12 -8.55
C ILE A 7 -6.98 -10.82 -7.24
N ILE A 8 -8.32 -10.71 -7.26
CA ILE A 8 -9.13 -10.53 -6.04
C ILE A 8 -8.90 -11.69 -5.05
N THR A 9 -8.80 -12.92 -5.56
CA THR A 9 -8.52 -14.09 -4.71
C THR A 9 -7.17 -13.95 -3.99
N LYS A 10 -6.13 -13.45 -4.67
CA LYS A 10 -4.81 -13.19 -4.07
C LYS A 10 -4.86 -12.08 -3.02
N ILE A 11 -5.60 -10.99 -3.30
CA ILE A 11 -5.83 -9.89 -2.37
C ILE A 11 -6.46 -10.42 -1.07
N ILE A 12 -7.48 -11.28 -1.18
CA ILE A 12 -8.13 -11.92 -0.02
C ILE A 12 -7.13 -12.78 0.76
N GLU A 13 -6.31 -13.58 0.06
CA GLU A 13 -5.28 -14.39 0.70
C GLU A 13 -4.22 -13.54 1.43
N ALA A 14 -3.79 -12.42 0.83
CA ALA A 14 -2.85 -11.49 1.42
C ALA A 14 -3.44 -10.84 2.69
N ALA A 15 -4.70 -10.40 2.66
CA ALA A 15 -5.39 -9.85 3.83
C ALA A 15 -5.50 -10.87 4.98
N LEU A 16 -5.77 -12.14 4.67
CA LEU A 16 -5.77 -13.21 5.67
C LEU A 16 -4.39 -13.45 6.29
N LYS A 17 -3.32 -13.38 5.49
CA LYS A 17 -1.94 -13.46 5.99
C LYS A 17 -1.61 -12.27 6.89
N ILE A 18 -2.02 -11.05 6.52
CA ILE A 18 -1.86 -9.83 7.32
C ILE A 18 -2.53 -10.00 8.68
N LYS A 19 -3.78 -10.47 8.69
CA LYS A 19 -4.53 -10.73 9.93
C LYS A 19 -3.81 -11.69 10.86
N ARG A 20 -3.41 -12.86 10.34
CA ARG A 20 -2.67 -13.86 11.12
C ARG A 20 -1.33 -13.32 11.63
N ALA A 21 -0.64 -12.52 10.82
CA ALA A 21 0.62 -11.93 11.23
C ALA A 21 0.42 -10.93 12.38
N ALA A 22 -0.60 -10.08 12.26
CA ALA A 22 -0.93 -9.07 13.24
C ALA A 22 -1.41 -9.65 14.59
N ASP A 23 -2.00 -10.85 14.61
CA ASP A 23 -2.37 -11.55 15.85
C ASP A 23 -1.16 -11.91 16.74
N THR A 24 0.06 -11.83 16.19
CA THR A 24 1.31 -12.24 16.86
C THR A 24 2.33 -11.11 16.94
N VAL A 25 1.95 -9.88 16.60
CA VAL A 25 2.87 -8.73 16.70
C VAL A 25 3.16 -8.40 18.16
N LYS A 26 4.38 -7.93 18.42
CA LYS A 26 4.85 -7.52 19.75
C LYS A 26 5.05 -6.01 19.87
N GLN A 27 4.92 -5.29 18.76
CA GLN A 27 5.17 -3.86 18.63
C GLN A 27 4.16 -3.25 17.66
N ASN A 28 3.92 -1.94 17.78
CA ASN A 28 3.05 -1.18 16.89
C ASN A 28 1.63 -1.79 16.74
N GLU A 29 1.08 -2.35 17.83
CA GLU A 29 -0.19 -3.09 17.80
C GLU A 29 -1.35 -2.26 17.23
N ASP A 30 -1.50 -0.99 17.63
CA ASP A 30 -2.57 -0.13 17.13
C ASP A 30 -2.44 0.17 15.64
N THR A 31 -1.21 0.31 15.13
CA THR A 31 -0.96 0.47 13.69
C THR A 31 -1.30 -0.82 12.95
N CYS A 32 -0.90 -1.98 13.48
CA CYS A 32 -1.23 -3.29 12.88
C CYS A 32 -2.75 -3.53 12.86
N LYS A 33 -3.48 -3.17 13.93
CA LYS A 33 -4.96 -3.24 13.98
C LYS A 33 -5.61 -2.38 12.90
N GLN A 34 -5.09 -1.17 12.67
CA GLN A 34 -5.59 -0.31 11.59
C GLN A 34 -5.34 -0.92 10.20
N ILE A 35 -4.20 -1.56 9.98
CA ILE A 35 -3.89 -2.25 8.72
C ILE A 35 -4.90 -3.39 8.49
N ILE A 36 -5.17 -4.22 9.50
CA ILE A 36 -6.17 -5.29 9.41
C ILE A 36 -7.54 -4.71 9.06
N SER A 37 -8.00 -3.71 9.80
CA SER A 37 -9.33 -3.12 9.59
C SER A 37 -9.50 -2.61 8.16
N ARG A 38 -8.47 -1.97 7.59
CA ARG A 38 -8.49 -1.51 6.20
C ARG A 38 -8.48 -2.67 5.21
N ALA A 39 -7.69 -3.71 5.46
CA ALA A 39 -7.63 -4.89 4.61
C ALA A 39 -8.97 -5.66 4.59
N GLU A 40 -9.66 -5.76 5.74
CA GLU A 40 -10.99 -6.37 5.84
C GLU A 40 -12.03 -5.58 5.02
N ILE A 41 -12.07 -4.25 5.17
CA ILE A 41 -12.98 -3.39 4.38
C ILE A 41 -12.74 -3.55 2.88
N LEU A 42 -11.47 -3.61 2.46
CA LEU A 42 -11.11 -3.84 1.06
C LEU A 42 -11.60 -5.20 0.56
N CYS A 43 -11.38 -6.27 1.32
CA CYS A 43 -11.83 -7.60 0.96
C CYS A 43 -13.36 -7.70 0.85
N ASP A 44 -14.08 -7.11 1.80
CA ASP A 44 -15.55 -7.09 1.78
C ASP A 44 -16.07 -6.33 0.56
N THR A 45 -15.47 -5.19 0.25
CA THR A 45 -15.82 -4.37 -0.92
C THR A 45 -15.56 -5.11 -2.22
N LEU A 46 -14.38 -5.72 -2.38
CA LEU A 46 -14.03 -6.45 -3.59
C LEU A 46 -14.90 -7.70 -3.80
N SER A 47 -15.23 -8.41 -2.73
CA SER A 47 -16.10 -9.58 -2.78
C SER A 47 -17.50 -9.23 -3.29
N GLN A 48 -18.03 -8.05 -2.90
CA GLN A 48 -19.34 -7.57 -3.39
C GLN A 48 -19.36 -7.26 -4.90
N HIS A 49 -18.19 -7.00 -5.50
CA HIS A 49 -18.08 -6.59 -6.90
C HIS A 49 -17.48 -7.67 -7.81
N GLN A 50 -17.07 -8.82 -7.26
CA GLN A 50 -16.37 -9.89 -7.97
C GLN A 50 -17.20 -10.51 -9.11
N ASP A 51 -18.53 -10.54 -8.99
CA ASP A 51 -19.43 -11.06 -10.03
C ASP A 51 -19.78 -10.02 -11.12
N ASN A 52 -19.35 -8.76 -10.96
CA ASN A 52 -19.59 -7.73 -11.95
C ASN A 52 -18.64 -7.91 -13.16
N ARG A 53 -19.13 -8.62 -14.17
CA ARG A 53 -18.36 -8.98 -15.37
C ARG A 53 -17.86 -7.79 -16.17
N GLU A 54 -18.62 -6.67 -16.22
CA GLU A 54 -18.17 -5.46 -16.90
C GLU A 54 -16.97 -4.84 -16.19
N LEU A 55 -17.04 -4.73 -14.86
CA LEU A 55 -15.97 -4.23 -14.02
C LEU A 55 -14.73 -5.14 -14.09
N MET A 56 -14.90 -6.46 -14.02
CA MET A 56 -13.81 -7.44 -14.05
C MET A 56 -13.11 -7.54 -15.42
N ASN A 57 -13.81 -7.20 -16.51
CA ASN A 57 -13.22 -7.13 -17.84
C ASN A 57 -12.50 -5.80 -18.11
N ASN A 58 -12.67 -4.79 -17.25
CA ASN A 58 -12.04 -3.50 -17.42
C ASN A 58 -10.54 -3.56 -17.11
N SER A 59 -9.72 -3.16 -18.09
CA SER A 59 -8.25 -3.21 -17.97
C SER A 59 -7.68 -2.25 -16.91
N ALA A 60 -8.29 -1.09 -16.68
CA ALA A 60 -7.87 -0.15 -15.65
C ALA A 60 -8.15 -0.71 -14.25
N ILE A 61 -9.29 -1.39 -14.08
CA ILE A 61 -9.63 -2.09 -12.83
C ILE A 61 -8.63 -3.20 -12.55
N ARG A 62 -8.30 -4.03 -13.55
CA ARG A 62 -7.29 -5.08 -13.40
C ARG A 62 -5.94 -4.52 -12.94
N LYS A 63 -5.46 -3.43 -13.54
CA LYS A 63 -4.23 -2.76 -13.11
C LYS A 63 -4.30 -2.21 -11.69
N ALA A 64 -5.44 -1.64 -11.30
CA ALA A 64 -5.65 -1.17 -9.94
C ALA A 64 -5.64 -2.32 -8.92
N LEU A 65 -6.22 -3.47 -9.27
CA LEU A 65 -6.18 -4.68 -8.44
C LEU A 65 -4.76 -5.25 -8.34
N GLU A 66 -3.97 -5.23 -9.42
CA GLU A 66 -2.56 -5.64 -9.40
C GLU A 66 -1.74 -4.75 -8.45
N ALA A 67 -1.88 -3.42 -8.54
CA ALA A 67 -1.21 -2.49 -7.64
C ALA A 67 -1.65 -2.66 -6.17
N LEU A 68 -2.92 -3.02 -5.96
CA LEU A 68 -3.43 -3.32 -4.62
C LEU A 68 -2.85 -4.62 -4.05
N ASP A 69 -2.71 -5.67 -4.86
CA ASP A 69 -2.04 -6.93 -4.49
C ASP A 69 -0.59 -6.68 -4.04
N GLU A 70 0.15 -5.87 -4.81
CA GLU A 70 1.51 -5.45 -4.47
C GLU A 70 1.56 -4.68 -3.14
N THR A 71 0.66 -3.71 -2.97
CA THR A 71 0.58 -2.89 -1.75
C THR A 71 0.28 -3.74 -0.50
N LEU A 72 -0.61 -4.73 -0.62
CA LEU A 72 -0.92 -5.65 0.48
C LEU A 72 0.26 -6.59 0.76
N GLY A 73 1.03 -6.97 -0.25
CA GLY A 73 2.30 -7.67 -0.06
C GLY A 73 3.30 -6.87 0.79
N GLU A 74 3.45 -5.57 0.51
CA GLU A 74 4.31 -4.68 1.30
C GLU A 74 3.77 -4.50 2.73
N ALA A 75 2.46 -4.32 2.88
CA ALA A 75 1.82 -4.22 4.19
C ALA A 75 2.01 -5.49 5.03
N LEU A 76 1.93 -6.67 4.41
CA LEU A 76 2.22 -7.94 5.08
C LEU A 76 3.65 -7.97 5.61
N GLN A 77 4.63 -7.54 4.82
CA GLN A 77 6.02 -7.49 5.27
C GLN A 77 6.20 -6.53 6.46
N LEU A 78 5.55 -5.36 6.43
CA LEU A 78 5.59 -4.41 7.56
C LEU A 78 4.98 -5.00 8.84
N VAL A 79 3.91 -5.78 8.73
CA VAL A 79 3.28 -6.46 9.88
C VAL A 79 4.16 -7.58 10.41
N ILE A 80 4.81 -8.36 9.53
CA ILE A 80 5.79 -9.39 9.91
C ILE A 80 6.96 -8.75 10.68
N ASP A 81 7.47 -7.61 10.22
CA ASP A 81 8.53 -6.87 10.88
C ASP A 81 8.14 -6.39 12.31
N CYS A 82 6.84 -6.29 12.61
CA CYS A 82 6.33 -5.96 13.95
C CYS A 82 6.24 -7.18 14.89
N GLN A 83 6.45 -8.41 14.39
CA GLN A 83 6.51 -9.64 15.18
C GLN A 83 7.88 -9.87 15.82
N GLU A 84 8.95 -9.40 15.17
CA GLU A 84 10.30 -9.50 15.72
C GLU A 84 10.42 -8.59 16.94
N GLU A 85 10.98 -9.10 18.04
CA GLU A 85 11.45 -8.25 19.15
C GLU A 85 12.74 -7.55 18.69
N THR A 86 12.60 -6.53 17.87
CA THR A 86 13.71 -5.64 17.58
C THR A 86 14.08 -4.89 18.85
N ASN A 87 15.21 -5.27 19.43
CA ASN A 87 15.97 -4.51 20.42
C ASN A 87 15.88 -3.02 20.06
N VAL A 88 15.47 -2.16 20.99
CA VAL A 88 15.00 -0.76 20.81
C VAL A 88 15.88 0.09 19.86
N VAL A 89 17.15 -0.26 19.75
CA VAL A 89 18.13 0.28 18.79
C VAL A 89 17.71 0.12 17.32
N CYS A 90 17.09 -0.99 16.92
CA CYS A 90 16.74 -1.29 15.52
C CYS A 90 15.46 -0.55 15.06
N LEU A 91 14.54 -0.22 15.96
CA LEU A 91 13.37 0.63 15.65
C LEU A 91 13.76 2.04 15.20
N TYR A 92 14.78 2.63 15.83
CA TYR A 92 15.28 3.95 15.43
C TYR A 92 15.90 3.92 14.02
N PHE A 93 16.63 2.84 13.68
CA PHE A 93 17.18 2.66 12.34
C PHE A 93 16.10 2.42 11.29
N LYS A 94 15.11 1.54 11.57
CA LYS A 94 13.99 1.28 10.65
C LYS A 94 13.05 2.48 10.49
N SER A 95 12.81 3.28 11.53
CA SER A 95 12.03 4.52 11.45
C SER A 95 12.73 5.59 10.60
N GLY A 96 14.06 5.69 10.72
CA GLY A 96 14.87 6.56 9.86
C GLY A 96 14.78 6.15 8.39
N ASP A 97 14.97 4.86 8.09
CA ASP A 97 14.89 4.30 6.73
C ASP A 97 13.47 4.45 6.14
N LEU A 98 12.43 4.13 6.91
CA LEU A 98 11.04 4.25 6.46
C LEU A 98 10.63 5.71 6.22
N SER A 99 11.06 6.64 7.09
CA SER A 99 10.87 8.08 6.90
C SER A 99 11.57 8.57 5.62
N GLU A 100 12.76 8.06 5.33
CA GLU A 100 13.51 8.42 4.13
C GLU A 100 12.91 7.80 2.86
N ARG A 101 12.41 6.57 2.92
CA ARG A 101 11.68 5.91 1.83
C ARG A 101 10.33 6.59 1.57
N LEU A 102 9.63 7.04 2.60
CA LEU A 102 8.39 7.84 2.46
C LEU A 102 8.67 9.24 1.90
N LYS A 103 9.78 9.88 2.28
CA LYS A 103 10.21 11.14 1.64
C LYS A 103 10.53 10.94 0.16
N LYS A 104 11.20 9.85 -0.20
CA LYS A 104 11.54 9.53 -1.60
C LYS A 104 10.31 9.09 -2.41
N GLY A 105 9.38 8.33 -1.81
CA GLY A 105 8.11 7.91 -2.44
C GLY A 105 7.07 9.02 -2.54
N GLY A 106 7.00 9.92 -1.56
CA GLY A 106 6.13 11.10 -1.57
C GLY A 106 6.63 12.21 -2.49
N ALA A 107 7.95 12.37 -2.64
CA ALA A 107 8.54 13.32 -3.59
C ALA A 107 8.36 12.88 -5.06
N ALA A 108 8.09 11.60 -5.32
CA ALA A 108 7.80 11.10 -6.66
C ALA A 108 6.34 11.33 -7.13
N TYR A 109 5.43 11.69 -6.22
CA TYR A 109 4.01 11.92 -6.55
C TYR A 109 3.56 13.39 -6.44
N ILE A 110 4.43 14.30 -5.98
CA ILE A 110 4.19 15.75 -6.03
C ILE A 110 5.25 16.38 -6.95
N GLN A 111 5.23 16.04 -8.24
CA GLN A 111 5.95 16.79 -9.26
C GLN A 111 5.48 16.48 -10.69
N GLU A 112 4.18 16.32 -10.89
CA GLU A 112 3.62 16.37 -12.24
C GLU A 112 2.28 17.09 -12.20
N GLU A 113 2.31 18.39 -11.91
CA GLU A 113 1.31 19.39 -12.30
C GLU A 113 1.85 20.77 -11.85
N HIS A 114 2.78 21.35 -12.61
CA HIS A 114 2.92 22.80 -12.87
C HIS A 114 4.21 23.06 -13.65
N GLY A 115 4.17 22.77 -14.95
CA GLY A 115 5.04 23.47 -15.89
C GLY A 115 4.59 24.92 -15.99
N ARG A 116 5.36 25.84 -15.42
CA ARG A 116 5.59 27.20 -15.95
C ARG A 116 6.79 27.84 -15.25
N ASN A 117 7.88 27.93 -16.01
CA ASN A 117 9.13 28.63 -15.70
C ASN A 117 8.84 30.10 -15.35
N VAL A 118 9.26 30.54 -14.17
CA VAL A 118 9.30 31.97 -13.82
C VAL A 118 10.49 32.22 -12.89
N ASP A 119 11.33 33.19 -13.25
CA ASP A 119 12.43 33.64 -12.39
C ASP A 119 11.93 34.41 -11.17
N HIS A 120 12.84 34.68 -10.23
CA HIS A 120 12.60 35.48 -9.02
C HIS A 120 12.02 36.90 -9.25
N HIS A 121 11.83 37.33 -10.49
CA HIS A 121 11.14 38.56 -10.88
C HIS A 121 9.85 38.40 -11.70
N GLY A 122 9.38 37.17 -11.96
CA GLY A 122 8.03 36.94 -12.50
C GLY A 122 7.86 37.14 -14.01
N LEU A 123 8.92 37.04 -14.84
CA LEU A 123 8.81 37.11 -16.30
C LEU A 123 9.29 35.81 -16.97
N PRO A 124 8.69 35.38 -18.11
CA PRO A 124 9.08 34.17 -18.81
C PRO A 124 10.36 34.37 -19.65
N PHE A 125 11.29 33.43 -19.56
CA PHE A 125 12.45 33.35 -20.46
C PHE A 125 12.01 33.15 -21.92
N LYS A 126 12.66 33.88 -22.84
CA LYS A 126 12.49 33.77 -24.28
C LYS A 126 13.73 33.16 -24.92
#